data_AF-A0A2E3JR42-F1
#
_entry.id   AF-A0A2E3JR42-F1
#
_cell.length_a   1.000
_cell.length_b   1.000
_cell.length_c   1.000
_cell.angle_alpha   90.00
_cell.angle_beta   90.00
_cell.angle_gamma   90.00
#
_symmetry.space_group_name_H-M   'P 1'
#
loop_
_entity.id
_entity.type
_entity.pdbx_description
1 polymer ?
#
loop_
_entity_poly.entity_id
_entity_poly.type
_entity_poly.pdbx_seq_one_letter_code
_entity_poly.pdbx_strand_id
1 'polypeptide(L)'
;MRNEPKIICFDSGLQIVATVEESDTLDALEKIKVHYPMEILRLPVSMTHEAYSIRPWMTFSNETVFEVNKNNIVAIAPLSEGYHDGYENLKDGYFNKPSALPSIEEEEYPEEYSEEEPEFDGETIKEMIDELIGKKKRILH
;
A
#
# COMPACT_ATOMS: atom_id res chain seq x y z
N MET A 1 15.71 -26.54 0.90
CA MET A 1 15.84 -25.65 -0.27
C MET A 1 15.89 -24.22 0.26
N ARG A 2 16.70 -23.32 -0.30
CA ARG A 2 16.62 -21.90 0.09
C ARG A 2 15.30 -21.37 -0.45
N ASN A 3 14.47 -20.84 0.44
CA ASN A 3 13.18 -20.25 0.15
C ASN A 3 13.39 -18.84 -0.43
N GLU A 4 14.03 -18.76 -1.59
CA GLU A 4 14.34 -17.48 -2.24
C GLU A 4 13.08 -16.87 -2.84
N PRO A 5 12.89 -15.55 -2.72
CA PRO A 5 11.74 -14.86 -3.29
C PRO A 5 11.80 -14.89 -4.82
N LYS A 6 10.62 -15.10 -5.42
CA LYS A 6 10.41 -15.13 -6.87
C LYS A 6 9.36 -14.08 -7.25
N ILE A 7 9.49 -13.52 -8.45
CA ILE A 7 8.44 -12.72 -9.08
C ILE A 7 7.55 -13.67 -9.88
N ILE A 8 6.24 -13.56 -9.71
CA ILE A 8 5.22 -14.30 -10.45
C ILE A 8 4.41 -13.29 -11.26
N CYS A 9 4.36 -13.50 -12.57
CA CYS A 9 3.56 -12.71 -13.50
C CYS A 9 2.33 -13.50 -13.91
N PHE A 10 1.15 -12.94 -13.66
CA PHE A 10 -0.12 -13.52 -14.04
C PHE A 10 -0.55 -13.09 -15.45
N ASP A 11 -1.45 -13.87 -16.04
CA ASP A 11 -2.08 -13.59 -17.33
C ASP A 11 -2.83 -12.25 -17.39
N SER A 12 -3.36 -11.82 -16.24
CA SER A 12 -3.98 -10.51 -16.04
C SER A 12 -3.01 -9.32 -16.10
N GLY A 13 -1.70 -9.59 -16.13
CA GLY A 13 -0.64 -8.57 -16.01
C GLY A 13 -0.29 -8.21 -14.56
N LEU A 14 -1.02 -8.73 -13.58
CA LEU A 14 -0.66 -8.63 -12.17
C LEU A 14 0.71 -9.27 -11.92
N GLN A 15 1.53 -8.60 -11.11
CA GLN A 15 2.82 -9.12 -10.67
C GLN A 15 2.86 -9.17 -9.17
N ILE A 16 3.30 -10.30 -8.63
CA ILE A 16 3.56 -10.47 -7.20
C ILE A 16 4.99 -10.92 -6.97
N VAL A 17 5.52 -10.60 -5.80
CA VAL A 17 6.73 -11.20 -5.23
C VAL A 17 6.32 -12.11 -4.08
N ALA A 18 6.82 -13.34 -4.06
CA ALA A 18 6.49 -14.33 -3.06
C ALA A 18 7.56 -15.43 -2.98
N THR A 19 7.60 -16.16 -1.87
CA THR A 19 8.31 -17.44 -1.83
C THR A 19 7.39 -18.54 -2.39
N VAL A 20 7.90 -19.38 -3.28
CA VAL A 20 7.11 -20.46 -3.91
C VAL A 20 7.47 -21.81 -3.31
N GLU A 21 6.45 -22.55 -2.90
CA GLU A 21 6.55 -23.95 -2.49
C GLU A 21 5.87 -24.82 -3.55
N GLU A 22 6.65 -25.76 -4.09
CA GLU A 22 6.21 -26.75 -5.07
C GLU A 22 6.13 -28.12 -4.36
N SER A 23 5.06 -28.87 -4.61
CA SER A 23 4.91 -30.25 -4.12
C SER A 23 4.26 -31.12 -5.19
N ASP A 24 4.62 -32.40 -5.23
CA ASP A 24 4.09 -33.35 -6.22
C ASP A 24 2.54 -33.43 -6.20
N THR A 25 1.95 -33.25 -5.01
CA THR A 25 0.49 -33.24 -4.82
C THR A 25 -0.17 -31.99 -5.39
N LEU A 26 0.46 -30.82 -5.29
CA LEU A 26 -0.03 -29.57 -5.86
C LEU A 26 0.18 -29.54 -7.37
N ASP A 27 1.29 -30.11 -7.84
CA ASP A 27 1.61 -30.25 -9.26
C ASP A 27 0.56 -31.09 -10.00
N ALA A 28 0.11 -32.20 -9.40
CA ALA A 28 -0.98 -33.01 -9.93
C ALA A 28 -2.32 -32.26 -10.05
N LEU A 29 -2.48 -31.16 -9.29
CA LEU A 29 -3.66 -30.29 -9.31
C LEU A 29 -3.41 -29.00 -10.10
N GLU A 30 -2.28 -28.88 -10.82
CA GLU A 30 -1.85 -27.67 -11.52
C GLU A 30 -1.84 -26.43 -10.60
N LYS A 31 -1.38 -26.60 -9.35
CA LYS A 31 -1.30 -25.54 -8.35
C LYS A 31 0.11 -25.35 -7.81
N ILE A 32 0.36 -24.17 -7.25
CA ILE A 32 1.53 -23.88 -6.40
C ILE A 32 1.06 -23.24 -5.10
N LYS A 33 1.89 -23.32 -4.06
CA LYS A 33 1.72 -22.50 -2.86
C LYS A 33 2.63 -21.29 -2.92
N VAL A 34 2.07 -20.12 -2.67
CA VAL A 34 2.80 -18.86 -2.57
C VAL A 34 2.72 -18.37 -1.13
N HIS A 35 3.88 -18.05 -0.56
CA HIS A 35 4.02 -17.57 0.81
C HIS A 35 4.32 -16.07 0.79
N TYR A 36 3.63 -15.35 1.67
CA TYR A 36 3.71 -13.90 1.86
C TYR A 36 3.63 -13.11 0.54
N PRO A 37 2.61 -13.36 -0.30
CA PRO A 37 2.54 -12.71 -1.60
C PRO A 37 2.30 -11.21 -1.46
N MET A 38 3.15 -10.44 -2.14
CA MET A 38 3.05 -8.99 -2.21
C MET A 38 2.90 -8.53 -3.65
N GLU A 39 1.91 -7.70 -3.92
CA GLU A 39 1.64 -7.11 -5.23
C GLU A 39 2.63 -5.98 -5.53
N ILE A 40 3.15 -5.97 -6.76
CA ILE A 40 4.00 -4.92 -7.31
C ILE A 40 3.13 -3.97 -8.13
N LEU A 41 2.98 -2.75 -7.64
CA LEU A 41 2.31 -1.65 -8.32
C LEU A 41 3.33 -0.78 -9.06
N ARG A 42 3.02 -0.45 -10.31
CA ARG A 42 3.80 0.48 -11.11
C ARG A 42 3.02 1.78 -11.23
N LEU A 43 3.61 2.86 -10.73
CA LEU A 43 3.01 4.18 -10.72
C LEU A 43 3.79 5.07 -11.70
N PRO A 44 3.18 5.54 -12.79
CA PRO A 44 3.85 6.46 -13.70
C PRO A 44 4.06 7.80 -12.97
N VAL A 45 5.33 8.18 -12.78
CA VAL A 45 5.71 9.47 -12.17
C VAL A 45 5.92 10.53 -13.26
N SER A 46 6.44 10.09 -14.41
CA SER A 46 6.57 10.91 -15.62
C SER A 46 6.52 10.03 -16.86
N MET A 47 6.63 10.62 -18.05
CA MET A 47 6.67 9.88 -19.32
C MET A 47 7.82 8.87 -19.43
N THR A 48 8.89 9.03 -18.62
CA THR A 48 10.09 8.17 -18.68
C THR A 48 10.44 7.52 -17.35
N HIS A 49 9.69 7.81 -16.27
CA HIS A 49 9.98 7.31 -14.93
C HIS A 49 8.76 6.65 -14.32
N GLU A 50 8.98 5.46 -13.80
CA GLU A 50 8.01 4.71 -13.01
C GLU A 50 8.51 4.61 -11.57
N ALA A 51 7.62 4.88 -10.62
CA ALA A 51 7.82 4.48 -9.24
C ALA A 51 7.20 3.10 -9.04
N TYR A 52 7.83 2.34 -8.15
CA TYR A 52 7.35 1.02 -7.76
C TYR A 52 6.86 1.09 -6.32
N SER A 53 5.69 0.52 -6.05
CA SER A 53 5.15 0.33 -4.72
C SER A 53 4.83 -1.15 -4.52
N ILE A 54 5.05 -1.65 -3.30
CA ILE A 54 4.81 -3.05 -2.95
C ILE A 54 3.87 -3.09 -1.76
N ARG A 55 2.81 -3.89 -1.84
CA ARG A 55 1.80 -4.05 -0.79
C ARG A 55 1.35 -5.51 -0.65
N PRO A 56 0.76 -5.93 0.48
CA PRO A 56 0.16 -7.26 0.58
C PRO A 56 -0.85 -7.52 -0.55
N TRP A 57 -0.74 -8.66 -1.22
CA TRP A 57 -1.61 -8.99 -2.36
C TRP A 57 -3.09 -9.09 -1.96
N MET A 58 -3.35 -9.74 -0.82
CA MET A 58 -4.69 -9.91 -0.26
C MET A 58 -4.85 -9.08 1.02
N THR A 59 -5.02 -7.78 0.86
CA THR A 59 -4.97 -6.79 1.97
C THR A 59 -5.97 -7.03 3.10
N PHE A 60 -7.11 -7.66 2.83
CA PHE A 60 -8.17 -7.93 3.82
C PHE A 60 -8.12 -9.36 4.39
N SER A 61 -7.06 -10.11 4.11
CA SER A 61 -6.87 -11.46 4.62
C SER A 61 -5.65 -11.50 5.54
N ASN A 62 -5.76 -12.27 6.63
CA ASN A 62 -4.64 -12.59 7.51
C ASN A 62 -3.88 -13.85 7.06
N GLU A 63 -4.36 -14.52 6.01
CA GLU A 63 -3.68 -15.68 5.45
C GLU A 63 -2.34 -15.25 4.84
N THR A 64 -1.29 -16.01 5.12
CA THR A 64 0.05 -15.76 4.59
C THR A 64 0.41 -16.72 3.48
N VAL A 65 -0.38 -17.77 3.27
CA VAL A 65 -0.13 -18.82 2.28
C VAL A 65 -1.35 -19.01 1.41
N PHE A 66 -1.15 -18.97 0.09
CA PHE A 66 -2.23 -19.08 -0.88
C PHE A 66 -1.93 -20.17 -1.90
N GLU A 67 -2.96 -20.92 -2.28
CA GLU A 67 -2.89 -21.83 -3.41
C GLU A 67 -3.27 -21.10 -4.69
N VAL A 68 -2.39 -21.14 -5.68
CA VAL A 68 -2.55 -20.44 -6.95
C VAL A 68 -2.53 -21.45 -8.08
N ASN A 69 -3.45 -21.31 -9.04
CA ASN A 69 -3.48 -22.15 -10.22
C ASN A 69 -2.36 -21.75 -11.20
N LYS A 70 -1.55 -22.72 -11.62
CA LYS A 70 -0.46 -22.54 -12.59
C LYS A 70 -0.97 -22.05 -13.94
N ASN A 71 -2.20 -22.37 -14.33
CA ASN A 71 -2.79 -21.95 -15.60
C ASN A 71 -2.97 -20.42 -15.72
N ASN A 72 -3.00 -19.71 -14.59
CA ASN A 72 -3.11 -18.25 -14.58
C ASN A 72 -1.72 -17.57 -14.59
N ILE A 73 -0.64 -18.35 -14.55
CA ILE A 73 0.72 -17.85 -14.44
C ILE A 73 1.38 -17.84 -15.82
N VAL A 74 1.86 -16.68 -16.23
CA VAL A 74 2.63 -16.50 -17.47
C VAL A 74 4.10 -16.82 -17.24
N ALA A 75 4.67 -16.36 -16.12
CA ALA A 75 6.08 -16.56 -15.81
C ALA A 75 6.35 -16.56 -14.30
N ILE A 76 7.37 -17.33 -13.90
CA ILE A 76 7.98 -17.27 -12.57
C ILE A 76 9.47 -17.03 -12.78
N ALA A 77 10.03 -16.00 -12.14
CA ALA A 77 11.43 -15.62 -12.26
C ALA A 77 12.04 -15.35 -10.88
N PRO A 78 13.35 -15.55 -10.69
CA PRO A 78 14.01 -15.16 -9.44
C PRO A 78 13.92 -13.65 -9.23
N LEU A 79 13.72 -13.21 -7.99
CA LEU A 79 13.86 -11.80 -7.64
C LEU A 79 15.33 -11.39 -7.75
N SER A 80 15.60 -10.21 -8.33
CA SER A 80 16.96 -9.66 -8.40
C SER A 80 17.49 -9.36 -6.99
N GLU A 81 18.75 -9.74 -6.72
CA GLU A 81 19.38 -9.68 -5.38
C GLU A 81 19.19 -8.33 -4.66
N GLY A 82 19.31 -7.22 -5.39
CA GLY A 82 19.14 -5.87 -4.83
C GLY A 82 17.75 -5.56 -4.24
N TYR A 83 16.75 -6.42 -4.47
CA TYR A 83 15.39 -6.27 -3.93
C TYR A 83 15.05 -7.28 -2.82
N HIS A 84 15.94 -8.24 -2.51
CA HIS A 84 15.67 -9.28 -1.51
C HIS A 84 15.45 -8.68 -0.13
N ASP A 85 16.37 -7.84 0.34
CA ASP A 85 16.28 -7.19 1.66
C ASP A 85 15.02 -6.31 1.77
N GLY A 86 14.67 -5.60 0.69
CA GLY A 86 13.45 -4.80 0.64
C GLY A 86 12.20 -5.64 0.81
N TYR A 87 12.12 -6.77 0.11
CA TYR A 87 11.02 -7.73 0.25
C TYR A 87 10.96 -8.31 1.66
N GLU A 88 12.07 -8.78 2.22
CA GLU A 88 12.11 -9.39 3.54
C GLU A 88 11.70 -8.40 4.64
N ASN A 89 12.18 -7.16 4.59
CA ASN A 89 11.79 -6.11 5.53
C ASN A 89 10.29 -5.77 5.46
N LEU A 90 9.75 -5.66 4.25
CA LEU A 90 8.33 -5.38 4.05
C LEU A 90 7.46 -6.56 4.49
N LYS A 91 7.85 -7.79 4.15
CA LYS A 91 7.18 -9.00 4.61
C LYS A 91 7.07 -9.03 6.12
N ASP A 92 8.18 -8.76 6.82
CA ASP A 92 8.18 -8.74 8.28
C ASP A 92 7.30 -7.62 8.84
N GLY A 93 7.34 -6.44 8.22
CA GLY A 93 6.52 -5.29 8.59
C GLY A 93 5.02 -5.51 8.42
N TYR A 94 4.59 -6.19 7.35
CA TYR A 94 3.17 -6.42 7.09
C TYR A 94 2.60 -7.65 7.79
N PHE A 95 3.35 -8.76 7.83
CA PHE A 95 2.79 -10.06 8.22
C PHE A 95 3.26 -10.55 9.60
N ASN A 96 4.48 -10.20 10.03
CA ASN A 96 5.05 -10.70 11.29
C ASN A 96 4.98 -9.68 12.43
N LYS A 97 4.92 -8.39 12.08
CA LYS A 97 4.60 -7.28 12.98
C LYS A 97 3.32 -6.62 12.49
N PRO A 98 2.15 -7.28 12.53
CA PRO A 98 0.92 -6.54 12.30
C PRO A 98 0.93 -5.44 13.36
N SER A 99 1.24 -4.20 12.97
CA SER A 99 0.87 -3.05 13.76
C SER A 99 -0.60 -3.31 14.01
N ALA A 100 -0.97 -3.54 15.28
CA ALA A 100 -2.36 -3.56 15.66
C ALA A 100 -3.00 -2.44 14.86
N LEU A 101 -4.07 -2.75 14.11
CA LEU A 101 -4.89 -1.70 13.51
C LEU A 101 -4.96 -0.62 14.58
N PRO A 102 -4.53 0.63 14.31
CA PRO A 102 -4.57 1.66 15.33
C PRO A 102 -5.98 1.55 15.89
N SER A 103 -6.07 1.20 17.17
CA SER A 103 -7.36 1.09 17.82
C SER A 103 -8.02 2.42 17.54
N ILE A 104 -9.24 2.42 17.00
CA ILE A 104 -10.06 3.65 16.94
C ILE A 104 -10.51 4.00 18.38
N GLU A 105 -9.72 3.63 19.38
CA GLU A 105 -9.81 4.05 20.76
C GLU A 105 -8.73 5.11 20.88
N GLU A 106 -9.20 6.34 20.67
CA GLU A 106 -8.57 7.60 21.00
C GLU A 106 -7.19 7.79 20.36
N GLU A 107 -7.21 8.44 19.17
CA GLU A 107 -6.13 9.37 18.84
C GLU A 107 -5.97 10.29 20.06
N GLU A 108 -5.00 9.98 20.90
CA GLU A 108 -4.40 10.92 21.83
C GLU A 108 -3.77 11.98 20.93
N TYR A 109 -4.58 12.97 20.56
CA TYR A 109 -4.11 14.21 19.98
C TYR A 109 -2.93 14.63 20.86
N PRO A 110 -1.74 14.89 20.29
CA PRO A 110 -0.68 15.48 21.09
C PRO A 110 -1.27 16.73 21.75
N GLU A 111 -1.23 16.80 23.09
CA GLU A 111 -1.65 17.94 23.93
C GLU A 111 -0.81 19.21 23.65
N GLU A 112 -0.32 19.41 22.44
CA GLU A 112 0.42 20.59 21.99
C GLU A 112 -0.43 21.52 21.11
N TYR A 113 -1.71 21.18 20.88
CA TYR A 113 -2.72 22.14 20.48
C TYR A 113 -3.67 22.38 21.65
N SER A 114 -3.14 22.89 22.76
CA SER A 114 -3.98 23.69 23.64
C SER A 114 -4.52 24.85 22.78
N GLU A 115 -5.80 24.75 22.43
CA GLU A 115 -6.57 25.83 21.83
C GLU A 115 -6.53 27.04 22.77
N GLU A 116 -5.52 27.90 22.60
CA GLU A 116 -5.81 29.33 22.67
C GLU A 116 -6.67 29.61 21.45
N GLU A 117 -8.00 29.47 21.59
CA GLU A 117 -8.91 30.10 20.65
C GLU A 117 -8.50 31.58 20.57
N PRO A 118 -8.06 32.09 19.42
CA PRO A 118 -8.01 33.53 19.27
C PRO A 118 -9.45 34.02 19.39
N GLU A 119 -9.78 34.70 20.50
CA GLU A 119 -11.00 35.50 20.63
C GLU A 119 -10.97 36.57 19.54
N PHE A 120 -11.42 36.22 18.34
CA PHE A 120 -11.72 37.20 17.32
C PHE A 120 -12.96 37.94 17.79
N ASP A 121 -12.79 39.21 18.15
CA ASP A 121 -13.94 40.05 18.47
C ASP A 121 -14.88 40.12 17.25
N GLY A 122 -16.17 40.35 17.53
CA GLY A 122 -17.21 40.35 16.50
C GLY A 122 -17.00 41.43 15.42
N GLU A 123 -16.16 42.43 15.66
CA GLU A 123 -15.82 43.45 14.67
C GLU A 123 -14.82 42.92 13.64
N THR A 124 -13.82 42.14 14.08
CA THR A 124 -12.82 41.54 13.20
C THR A 124 -13.46 40.53 12.24
N ILE A 125 -14.40 39.72 12.73
CA ILE A 125 -15.16 38.77 11.89
C ILE A 125 -16.00 39.53 10.85
N LYS A 126 -16.58 40.67 11.24
CA LYS A 126 -17.42 41.48 10.36
C LYS A 126 -16.62 42.16 9.26
N GLU A 127 -15.43 42.69 9.55
CA GLU A 127 -14.52 43.25 8.53
C GLU A 127 -14.10 42.18 7.50
N MET A 128 -13.79 40.96 7.94
CA MET A 128 -13.42 39.87 7.03
C MET A 128 -14.57 39.48 6.08
N ILE A 129 -15.80 39.46 6.59
CA ILE A 129 -17.00 39.16 5.79
C ILE A 129 -17.24 40.28 4.75
N ASP A 130 -17.11 41.54 5.16
CA ASP A 130 -17.30 42.67 4.25
C ASP A 130 -16.22 42.72 3.15
N GLU A 131 -14.99 42.31 3.44
CA GLU A 131 -13.92 42.22 2.45
C GLU A 131 -14.19 41.13 1.39
N LEU A 132 -14.74 39.98 1.81
CA LEU A 132 -15.13 38.88 0.92
C LEU A 132 -16.31 39.27 0.01
N ILE A 133 -17.31 39.97 0.56
CA ILE A 133 -18.47 40.44 -0.20
C ILE A 133 -18.05 41.57 -1.17
N GLY A 134 -17.16 42.47 -0.74
CA GLY A 134 -16.62 43.55 -1.57
C GLY A 134 -15.79 43.07 -2.76
N LYS A 135 -15.00 41.99 -2.60
CA LYS A 135 -14.23 41.37 -3.69
C LYS A 135 -15.14 40.74 -4.75
N LYS A 136 -16.30 40.21 -4.38
CA LYS A 136 -17.26 39.60 -5.32
C LYS A 136 -17.91 40.62 -6.27
N LYS A 137 -18.04 41.90 -5.87
CA LYS A 137 -18.60 42.97 -6.72
C LYS A 137 -17.62 43.52 -7.77
N ARG A 138 -16.30 43.40 -7.58
CA ARG A 138 -15.31 43.95 -8.53
C ARG A 138 -15.00 43.05 -9.73
N ILE A 139 -15.46 41.80 -9.73
CA ILE A 139 -15.13 40.81 -10.76
C ILE A 139 -16.24 40.74 -11.85
N LEU A 140 -17.35 41.46 -11.67
CA LEU A 140 -18.51 41.46 -12.58
C LEU A 140 -18.72 42.77 -13.36
N HIS A 141 -17.66 43.57 -13.54
CA HIS A 141 -17.67 44.71 -14.46
C HIS A 141 -16.60 44.60 -15.53
#